data_AF-A0A835XHL1-F1
#
_entry.id   AF-A0A835XHL1-F1
#
_cell.length_a   1.000
_cell.length_b   1.000
_cell.length_c   1.000
_cell.angle_alpha   90.00
_cell.angle_beta   90.00
_cell.angle_gamma   90.00
#
_symmetry.space_group_name_H-M   'P 1'
#
loop_
_entity.id
_entity.type
_entity.pdbx_description
1 polymer ?
#
loop_
_entity_poly.entity_id
_entity_poly.type
_entity_poly.pdbx_seq_one_letter_code
_entity_poly.pdbx_strand_id
1 'polypeptide(L)' 'MKSDEKRSHRLNYLLRFYLSNPRDLDLFHRAKQMGVSDSTAKDYMRTVIIRAKKTQSR' A
#
# COMPACT_ATOMS: atom_id res chain seq x y z
N MET A 1 14.51 -10.24 -9.46
CA MET A 1 13.38 -10.26 -8.51
C MET A 1 12.17 -10.80 -9.23
N LYS A 2 11.50 -11.83 -8.68
CA LYS A 2 10.24 -12.32 -9.23
C LYS A 2 9.16 -11.24 -9.08
N SER A 3 8.16 -11.23 -9.95
CA SER A 3 7.07 -10.22 -9.95
C SER A 3 6.38 -10.09 -8.58
N ASP A 4 6.22 -11.22 -7.88
CA ASP A 4 5.55 -11.29 -6.58
C ASP A 4 6.37 -10.68 -5.44
N GLU A 5 7.70 -10.84 -5.47
CA GLU A 5 8.59 -10.22 -4.49
C GLU A 5 8.48 -8.69 -4.57
N LYS A 6 8.50 -8.14 -5.79
CA LYS A 6 8.36 -6.70 -6.01
C LYS A 6 7.03 -6.17 -5.49
N ARG A 7 5.92 -6.90 -5.73
CA ARG A 7 4.60 -6.54 -5.21
C ARG A 7 4.56 -6.57 -3.68
N SER A 8 5.12 -7.62 -3.06
CA SER A 8 5.16 -7.76 -1.60
C SER A 8 5.96 -6.62 -0.94
N HIS A 9 7.14 -6.29 -1.48
CA HIS A 9 7.94 -5.16 -0.99
C HIS A 9 7.20 -3.83 -1.06
N ARG A 10 6.53 -3.56 -2.19
CA ARG A 10 5.72 -2.34 -2.37
C ARG A 10 4.59 -2.25 -1.35
N LEU A 11 3.84 -3.34 -1.13
CA LEU A 11 2.75 -3.39 -0.16
C LEU A 11 3.23 -3.20 1.28
N ASN A 12 4.36 -3.81 1.65
CA ASN A 12 4.92 -3.65 3.00
C ASN A 12 5.43 -2.23 3.24
N TYR A 13 6.05 -1.61 2.23
CA TYR A 13 6.44 -0.21 2.29
C TYR A 13 5.21 0.71 2.49
N LEU A 14 4.17 0.53 1.67
CA LEU A 14 2.94 1.33 1.76
C LEU A 14 2.21 1.13 3.09
N LEU A 15 2.24 -0.08 3.65
CA LEU A 15 1.67 -0.36 4.97
C LEU A 15 2.40 0.42 6.08
N ARG A 16 3.74 0.40 6.10
CA ARG A 16 4.51 1.18 7.08
C ARG A 16 4.22 2.67 6.96
N PHE A 17 4.14 3.17 5.73
CA PHE A 17 3.80 4.57 5.45
C PHE A 17 2.39 4.93 5.97
N TYR A 18 1.38 4.11 5.68
CA TYR A 18 0.00 4.36 6.08
C TYR A 18 -0.20 4.28 7.60
N LEU A 19 0.51 3.36 8.28
CA LEU A 19 0.47 3.28 9.74
C LEU A 19 1.06 4.54 10.41
N SER A 20 2.02 5.22 9.80
CA SER A 20 2.55 6.50 10.30
C SER A 20 1.73 7.73 9.91
N ASN A 21 1.03 7.68 8.78
CA ASN A 21 0.22 8.78 8.25
C ASN A 21 -1.01 8.19 7.55
N PRO A 22 -2.13 7.99 8.27
CA PRO A 22 -3.31 7.30 7.77
C PRO A 22 -4.15 8.21 6.86
N ARG A 23 -3.56 8.65 5.74
CA ARG A 23 -4.19 9.49 4.72
C ARG A 23 -4.28 8.73 3.41
N ASP A 24 -5.50 8.44 2.98
CA ASP A 24 -5.77 7.68 1.76
C ASP A 24 -5.22 8.36 0.50
N LEU A 25 -5.33 9.68 0.41
CA LEU A 25 -4.81 10.44 -0.73
C LEU A 25 -3.28 10.33 -0.85
N ASP A 26 -2.57 10.44 0.28
CA ASP A 26 -1.12 10.30 0.32
C ASP A 26 -0.69 8.87 -0.03
N LEU A 27 -1.44 7.88 0.45
CA LEU A 27 -1.23 6.47 0.11
C LEU A 27 -1.38 6.22 -1.39
N PHE A 28 -2.42 6.80 -2.01
CA PHE A 28 -2.64 6.71 -3.46
C PHE A 28 -1.48 7.34 -4.25
N HIS A 29 -1.08 8.56 -3.90
CA HIS A 29 0.04 9.25 -4.54
C HIS A 29 1.35 8.45 -4.40
N ARG A 30 1.61 7.88 -3.22
CA ARG A 30 2.79 7.05 -2.99
C ARG A 30 2.76 5.77 -3.82
N ALA A 31 1.61 5.13 -3.97
CA ALA A 31 1.45 3.97 -4.84
C ALA A 31 1.69 4.35 -6.31
N LYS A 32 1.15 5.48 -6.78
CA LYS A 32 1.36 6.00 -8.14
C LYS A 32 2.83 6.28 -8.47
N GLN A 33 3.59 6.83 -7.52
CA GLN A 33 5.03 7.08 -7.67
C GLN A 33 5.85 5.79 -7.87
N MET A 34 5.29 4.60 -7.61
CA MET A 34 5.95 3.32 -7.89
C MET A 34 5.84 2.89 -9.35
N GLY A 35 5.24 3.71 -10.23
CA GLY A 35 5.07 3.44 -11.65
C GLY A 35 4.01 2.38 -11.94
N VAL A 36 2.93 2.35 -11.16
CA VAL A 36 1.79 1.42 -11.38
C VAL A 36 0.58 2.12 -11.96
N SER A 37 -0.30 1.34 -12.62
CA SER A 37 -1.60 1.83 -13.10
C SER A 37 -2.49 2.30 -11.95
N ASP A 38 -3.49 3.11 -12.26
CA ASP A 38 -4.47 3.58 -11.26
C ASP A 38 -5.24 2.42 -10.63
N SER A 39 -5.60 1.41 -11.44
CA SER A 39 -6.24 0.19 -10.96
C SER A 39 -5.36 -0.55 -9.94
N THR A 40 -4.06 -0.68 -10.23
CA THR A 40 -3.10 -1.31 -9.32
C THR A 40 -2.90 -0.48 -8.06
N ALA A 41 -2.82 0.86 -8.17
CA ALA A 41 -2.72 1.74 -7.01
C ALA A 41 -3.94 1.61 -6.09
N LYS A 42 -5.16 1.59 -6.66
CA LYS A 42 -6.41 1.35 -5.90
C LYS A 42 -6.42 -0.02 -5.23
N ASP A 43 -5.93 -1.06 -5.89
CA ASP A 43 -5.80 -2.40 -5.31
C ASP A 43 -4.80 -2.44 -4.13
N TYR A 44 -3.67 -1.74 -4.27
CA TYR A 44 -2.69 -1.58 -3.20
C TYR A 44 -3.29 -0.86 -2.00
N MET A 45 -4.03 0.24 -2.24
CA MET A 45 -4.70 0.97 -1.16
C MET A 45 -5.65 0.06 -0.37
N ARG A 46 -6.55 -0.66 -1.05
CA ARG A 46 -7.48 -1.59 -0.39
C ARG A 46 -6.73 -2.62 0.46
N THR A 47 -5.69 -3.21 -0.11
CA THR A 47 -4.85 -4.19 0.58
C THR A 47 -4.20 -3.61 1.84
N VAL A 48 -3.63 -2.41 1.74
CA VAL A 48 -2.94 -1.73 2.85
C VAL A 48 -3.93 -1.32 3.95
N ILE A 49 -5.08 -0.74 3.60
CA ILE A 49 -6.10 -0.32 4.57
C ILE A 49 -6.65 -1.53 5.35
N ILE A 50 -6.93 -2.64 4.67
CA ILE A 50 -7.39 -3.89 5.33
C ILE A 50 -6.30 -4.40 6.30
N ARG A 51 -5.03 -4.43 5.87
CA ARG A 51 -3.92 -4.86 6.72
C ARG A 51 -3.74 -3.95 7.94
N ALA A 52 -3.81 -2.64 7.74
CA ALA A 52 -3.67 -1.66 8.82
C ALA A 52 -4.77 -1.81 9.88
N LYS A 53 -6.03 -1.98 9.47
CA LYS A 53 -7.14 -2.27 10.39
C LYS A 53 -6.89 -3.54 11.22
N LYS A 54 -6.44 -4.62 10.58
CA LYS A 54 -6.08 -5.87 11.29
C LYS A 54 -4.93 -5.69 12.28
N THR A 55 -3.99 -4.80 11.99
CA THR A 55 -2.88 -4.47 12.92
C THR A 55 -3.36 -3.66 14.12
N GLN A 56 -4.32 -2.74 13.94
CA GLN A 56 -4.87 -1.92 15.03
C GLN A 56 -5.90 -2.65 15.90
N SER A 57 -6.58 -3.66 15.36
CA SER A 57 -7.52 -4.49 16.12
C SER A 57 -6.83 -5.60 16.94
N ARG A 58 -5.51 -5.58 17.06
CA ARG A 58 -4.70 -6.59 17.77
C ARG A 58 -4.05 -5.96 18.99
#